data_AF-A0A7Y4DU32-F1
#
_entry.id   AF-A0A7Y4DU32-F1
#
_cell.length_a   1.000
_cell.length_b   1.000
_cell.length_c   1.000
_cell.angle_alpha   90.00
_cell.angle_beta   90.00
_cell.angle_gamma   90.00
#
_symmetry.space_group_name_H-M   'P 1'
#
loop_
_entity.id
_entity.type
_entity.pdbx_description
1 polymer ?
#
loop_
_entity_poly.entity_id
_entity_poly.type
_entity_poly.pdbx_seq_one_letter_code
_entity_poly.pdbx_strand_id
1 'polypeptide(L)'
;MSAIRQIPRVVNDEPITPSLDNLEALESLKSVKAIKRDRLHGELQKCLREIRELEQDIKTKKKHFTQSEQLREGQIQNVLLQATLALTSVEGICTTNYEISQIKLTSVMELQEIEQIEKQLEQRMNDQLSLSESLQVAEKDLEKAQYLIDTEVNHEP
;
A
#
# COMPACT_ATOMS: atom_id res chain seq x y z
N MET A 1 -33.90 -32.93 -61.25
CA MET A 1 -33.83 -33.72 -60.00
C MET A 1 -32.35 -33.95 -59.70
N SER A 2 -31.79 -33.23 -58.72
CA SER A 2 -30.36 -33.28 -58.39
C SER A 2 -30.14 -34.09 -57.13
N ALA A 3 -29.37 -35.19 -57.24
CA ALA A 3 -29.00 -36.04 -56.12
C ALA A 3 -27.86 -35.41 -55.32
N ILE A 4 -28.13 -35.03 -54.07
CA ILE A 4 -27.11 -34.58 -53.11
C ILE A 4 -26.38 -35.81 -52.59
N ARG A 5 -25.11 -35.98 -52.95
CA ARG A 5 -24.21 -36.96 -52.34
C ARG A 5 -23.88 -36.47 -50.92
N GLN A 6 -24.43 -37.15 -49.92
CA GLN A 6 -24.00 -36.97 -48.53
C GLN A 6 -22.61 -37.58 -48.36
N ILE A 7 -21.64 -36.74 -48.03
CA ILE A 7 -20.32 -37.18 -47.57
C ILE A 7 -20.50 -37.57 -46.09
N PRO A 8 -20.13 -38.79 -45.67
CA PRO A 8 -20.16 -39.13 -44.25
C PRO A 8 -19.17 -38.24 -43.52
N ARG A 9 -19.66 -37.34 -42.66
CA ARG A 9 -18.82 -36.74 -41.61
C ARG A 9 -18.46 -37.87 -40.66
N VAL A 10 -17.22 -38.32 -40.73
CA VAL A 10 -16.58 -39.06 -39.64
C VAL A 10 -16.53 -38.09 -38.48
N VAL A 11 -17.49 -38.21 -37.57
CA VAL A 11 -17.35 -37.67 -36.22
C VAL A 11 -16.31 -38.58 -35.58
N ASN A 12 -15.10 -38.07 -35.40
CA ASN A 12 -14.15 -38.71 -34.51
C ASN A 12 -14.74 -38.59 -33.11
N ASP A 13 -15.51 -39.60 -32.71
CA ASP A 13 -15.84 -39.86 -31.31
C ASP A 13 -14.56 -40.39 -30.66
N GLU A 14 -13.59 -39.52 -30.42
CA GLU A 14 -12.62 -39.80 -29.35
C GLU A 14 -13.41 -39.83 -28.05
N PRO A 15 -13.36 -40.93 -27.28
CA PRO A 15 -14.01 -40.97 -25.98
C PRO A 15 -13.29 -39.94 -25.11
N ILE A 16 -13.95 -38.82 -24.84
CA ILE A 16 -13.55 -37.86 -23.82
C ILE A 16 -13.45 -38.65 -22.51
N THR A 17 -12.24 -38.96 -22.06
CA THR A 17 -12.01 -39.56 -20.75
C THR A 17 -12.15 -38.45 -19.71
N PRO A 18 -13.23 -38.41 -18.92
CA PRO A 18 -13.55 -37.26 -18.07
C PRO A 18 -12.48 -36.96 -17.01
N SER A 19 -11.63 -37.93 -16.66
CA SER A 19 -10.55 -37.77 -15.68
C SER A 19 -9.39 -36.90 -16.19
N LEU A 20 -9.01 -37.03 -17.46
CA LEU A 20 -7.87 -36.29 -18.03
C LEU A 20 -8.19 -34.80 -18.17
N ASP A 21 -9.38 -34.47 -18.69
CA ASP A 21 -9.86 -33.10 -18.84
C ASP A 21 -10.08 -32.42 -17.47
N ASN A 22 -10.51 -33.18 -16.46
CA ASN A 22 -10.66 -32.69 -15.09
C ASN A 22 -9.32 -32.39 -14.43
N LEU A 23 -8.31 -33.25 -14.62
CA LEU A 23 -6.96 -33.04 -14.09
C LEU A 23 -6.32 -31.79 -14.71
N GLU A 24 -6.41 -31.64 -16.04
CA GLU A 24 -5.89 -30.44 -16.74
C GLU A 24 -6.58 -29.15 -16.25
N ALA A 25 -7.89 -29.20 -16.01
CA ALA A 25 -8.63 -28.08 -15.44
C ALA A 25 -8.18 -27.74 -14.00
N LEU A 26 -7.91 -28.75 -13.17
CA LEU A 26 -7.42 -28.57 -11.81
C LEU A 26 -5.98 -28.02 -11.78
N GLU A 27 -5.10 -28.48 -12.66
CA GLU A 27 -3.76 -27.93 -12.82
C GLU A 27 -3.79 -26.47 -13.27
N SER A 28 -4.67 -26.15 -14.22
CA SER A 28 -4.92 -24.77 -14.65
C SER A 28 -5.42 -23.89 -13.50
N LEU A 29 -6.36 -24.41 -12.69
CA LEU A 29 -6.84 -23.71 -11.51
C LEU A 29 -5.72 -23.44 -10.50
N LYS A 30 -4.89 -24.46 -10.20
CA LYS A 30 -3.73 -24.33 -9.32
C LYS A 30 -2.76 -23.25 -9.82
N SER A 31 -2.48 -23.21 -11.12
CA SER A 31 -1.65 -22.18 -11.74
C SER A 31 -2.23 -20.77 -11.51
N VAL A 32 -3.52 -20.58 -11.76
CA VAL A 32 -4.21 -19.30 -11.51
C VAL A 32 -4.15 -18.89 -10.04
N LYS A 33 -4.33 -19.84 -9.10
CA LYS A 33 -4.22 -19.56 -7.66
C LYS A 33 -2.80 -19.18 -7.25
N ALA A 34 -1.79 -19.84 -7.82
CA ALA A 34 -0.38 -19.51 -7.58
C ALA A 34 -0.05 -18.10 -8.06
N ILE A 35 -0.48 -17.73 -9.28
CA ILE A 35 -0.31 -16.37 -9.82
C ILE A 35 -0.96 -15.33 -8.90
N LYS A 36 -2.17 -15.60 -8.39
CA LYS A 36 -2.86 -14.69 -7.46
C LYS A 36 -2.08 -14.51 -6.15
N ARG A 37 -1.61 -15.61 -5.55
CA ARG A 37 -0.77 -15.57 -4.34
C ARG A 37 0.51 -14.75 -4.59
N ASP A 38 1.22 -15.01 -5.68
CA ASP A 38 2.49 -14.34 -5.98
C ASP A 38 2.29 -12.84 -6.20
N ARG A 39 1.20 -12.45 -6.86
CA ARG A 39 0.80 -11.05 -7.00
C ARG A 39 0.56 -10.40 -5.64
N LEU A 40 -0.25 -11.02 -4.79
CA LEU A 40 -0.55 -10.50 -3.44
C LEU A 40 0.72 -10.40 -2.59
N HIS A 41 1.61 -11.38 -2.70
CA HIS A 41 2.90 -11.35 -2.03
C HIS A 41 3.76 -10.16 -2.49
N GLY A 42 3.83 -9.91 -3.80
CA GLY A 42 4.52 -8.75 -4.37
C GLY A 42 3.92 -7.41 -3.91
N GLU A 43 2.58 -7.31 -3.89
CA GLU A 43 1.86 -6.13 -3.40
C GLU A 43 2.14 -5.89 -1.90
N LEU A 44 2.16 -6.95 -1.08
CA LEU A 44 2.50 -6.88 0.35
C LEU A 44 3.95 -6.44 0.57
N GLN A 45 4.92 -6.99 -0.18
CA GLN A 45 6.32 -6.56 -0.10
C GLN A 45 6.51 -5.09 -0.47
N LYS A 46 5.78 -4.61 -1.49
CA LYS A 46 5.77 -3.20 -1.87
C LYS A 46 5.21 -2.33 -0.75
N CYS A 47 4.08 -2.73 -0.17
CA CYS A 47 3.45 -2.03 0.95
C CYS A 47 4.38 -1.92 2.17
N LEU A 48 5.04 -3.01 2.56
CA LEU A 48 6.03 -3.02 3.66
C LEU A 48 7.25 -2.14 3.39
N ARG A 49 7.62 -1.95 2.12
CA ARG A 49 8.69 -1.00 1.76
C ARG A 49 8.24 0.43 1.98
N GLU A 50 7.07 0.79 1.46
CA GLU A 50 6.51 2.14 1.60
C GLU A 50 6.27 2.52 3.07
N ILE A 51 5.82 1.58 3.91
CA ILE A 51 5.71 1.78 5.37
C ILE A 51 7.06 2.19 5.96
N ARG A 52 8.14 1.45 5.65
CA ARG A 52 9.49 1.76 6.16
C ARG A 52 10.00 3.11 5.66
N GLU A 53 9.70 3.46 4.42
CA GLU A 53 10.05 4.76 3.85
C GLU A 53 9.32 5.90 4.59
N LEU A 54 8.01 5.75 4.84
CA LEU A 54 7.21 6.71 5.60
C LEU A 54 7.68 6.84 7.05
N GLU A 55 7.96 5.74 7.74
CA GLU A 55 8.51 5.75 9.11
C GLU A 55 9.83 6.52 9.18
N GLN A 56 10.71 6.31 8.19
CA GLN A 56 11.98 7.00 8.12
C GLN A 56 11.82 8.49 7.78
N ASP A 57 10.87 8.85 6.92
CA ASP A 57 10.56 10.26 6.62
C ASP A 57 9.99 10.97 7.86
N ILE A 58 9.01 10.39 8.54
CA ILE A 58 8.45 10.93 9.79
C ILE A 58 9.56 11.14 10.83
N LYS A 59 10.44 10.15 11.01
CA LYS A 59 11.58 10.26 11.93
C LYS A 59 12.50 11.43 11.56
N THR A 60 12.78 11.60 10.27
CA THR A 60 13.65 12.66 9.77
C THR A 60 12.99 14.03 9.94
N LYS A 61 11.72 14.18 9.56
CA LYS A 61 10.95 15.41 9.73
C LYS A 61 10.77 15.79 11.20
N LYS A 62 10.47 14.85 12.09
CA LYS A 62 10.40 15.13 13.54
C LYS A 62 11.74 15.61 14.11
N LYS A 63 12.85 15.01 13.66
CA LYS A 63 14.20 15.46 14.05
C LYS A 63 14.45 16.89 13.55
N HIS A 64 14.17 17.17 12.29
CA HIS A 64 14.31 18.50 11.71
C HIS A 64 13.43 19.53 12.43
N PHE A 65 12.16 19.20 12.65
CA PHE A 65 11.21 20.03 13.39
C PHE A 65 11.73 20.41 14.77
N THR A 66 12.30 19.46 15.52
CA THR A 66 12.89 19.73 16.84
C THR A 66 14.03 20.75 16.75
N GLN A 67 14.86 20.67 15.70
CA GLN A 67 15.95 21.63 15.45
C GLN A 67 15.39 23.00 15.02
N SER A 68 14.38 23.02 14.16
CA SER A 68 13.66 24.24 13.74
C SER A 68 13.02 24.94 14.94
N GLU A 69 12.40 24.21 15.87
CA GLU A 69 11.79 24.77 17.09
C GLU A 69 12.82 25.51 17.94
N GLN A 70 14.00 24.93 18.14
CA GLN A 70 15.09 25.59 18.88
C GLN A 70 15.53 26.90 18.21
N LEU A 71 15.62 26.91 16.88
CA LEU A 71 15.97 28.09 16.13
C LEU A 71 14.86 29.15 16.21
N ARG A 72 13.60 28.73 16.09
CA ARG A 72 12.41 29.61 16.18
C ARG A 72 12.27 30.23 17.57
N GLU A 73 12.59 29.50 18.64
CA GLU A 73 12.66 30.06 19.98
C GLU A 73 13.70 31.19 20.07
N GLY A 74 14.92 30.97 19.56
CA GLY A 74 15.95 32.00 19.50
C GLY A 74 15.55 33.22 18.66
N GLN A 75 14.86 33.00 17.54
CA GLN A 75 14.32 34.09 16.70
C GLN A 75 13.28 34.92 17.46
N ILE A 76 12.33 34.27 18.15
CA ILE A 76 11.31 34.97 18.96
C ILE A 76 11.97 35.79 20.07
N GLN A 77 12.95 35.21 20.77
CA GLN A 77 13.69 35.94 21.82
C GLN A 77 14.41 37.18 21.26
N ASN A 78 15.04 37.08 20.09
CA ASN A 78 15.68 38.22 19.45
C ASN A 78 14.66 39.30 19.06
N VAL A 79 13.55 38.92 18.42
CA VAL A 79 12.46 39.85 18.05
C VAL A 79 11.93 40.60 19.28
N LEU A 80 11.72 39.90 20.40
CA LEU A 80 11.30 40.52 21.66
C LEU A 80 12.37 41.45 22.27
N LEU A 81 13.66 41.10 22.17
CA LEU A 81 14.75 41.94 22.62
C LEU A 81 14.82 43.24 21.81
N GLN A 82 14.73 43.16 20.48
CA GLN A 82 14.72 44.34 19.61
C GLN A 82 13.53 45.25 19.94
N ALA A 83 12.34 44.69 20.17
CA ALA A 83 11.17 45.45 20.58
C ALA A 83 11.39 46.22 21.90
N THR A 84 12.09 45.58 22.85
CA THR A 84 12.42 46.20 24.15
C THR A 84 13.43 47.35 24.00
N LEU A 85 14.40 47.21 23.09
CA LEU A 85 15.42 48.23 22.82
C LEU A 85 14.87 49.45 22.07
N ALA A 86 13.80 49.28 21.29
CA ALA A 86 13.30 50.29 20.36
C ALA A 86 12.39 51.39 20.96
N LEU A 87 12.22 51.51 22.29
CA LEU A 87 11.28 52.47 22.93
C LEU A 87 9.87 52.34 22.33
N THR A 88 9.13 51.34 22.82
CA THR A 88 7.90 50.77 22.25
C THR A 88 6.83 51.78 21.83
N SER A 89 6.79 52.08 20.53
CA SER A 89 5.59 52.64 19.89
C SER A 89 4.54 51.55 19.70
N VAL A 90 3.27 51.93 19.60
CA VAL A 90 2.17 50.98 19.28
C VAL A 90 2.45 50.26 17.95
N GLU A 91 2.97 50.98 16.96
CA GLU A 91 3.34 50.43 15.66
C GLU A 91 4.49 49.41 15.75
N GLY A 92 5.48 49.67 16.59
CA GLY A 92 6.56 48.72 16.89
C GLY A 92 6.04 47.43 17.51
N ILE A 93 5.15 47.55 18.51
CA ILE A 93 4.51 46.38 19.15
C ILE A 93 3.71 45.56 18.13
N CYS A 94 2.94 46.23 17.26
CA CYS A 94 2.19 45.55 16.20
C CYS A 94 3.11 44.78 15.24
N THR A 95 4.25 45.37 14.85
CA THR A 95 5.23 44.74 13.96
C THR A 95 5.87 43.51 14.62
N THR A 96 6.32 43.63 15.86
CA THR A 96 6.86 42.51 16.66
C THR A 96 5.85 41.37 16.78
N ASN A 97 4.59 41.67 17.08
CA ASN A 97 3.53 40.66 17.19
C ASN A 97 3.26 39.95 15.86
N TYR A 98 3.33 40.69 14.74
CA TYR A 98 3.21 40.12 13.41
C TYR A 98 4.36 39.15 13.12
N GLU A 99 5.60 39.55 13.36
CA GLU A 99 6.79 38.72 13.15
C GLU A 99 6.73 37.43 13.97
N ILE A 100 6.40 37.52 15.27
CA ILE A 100 6.24 36.34 16.13
C ILE A 100 5.12 35.43 15.61
N SER A 101 4.01 36.00 15.13
CA SER A 101 2.91 35.23 14.55
C SER A 101 3.34 34.48 13.29
N GLN A 102 4.19 35.06 12.44
CA GLN A 102 4.73 34.37 11.26
C GLN A 102 5.65 33.21 11.63
N ILE A 103 6.51 33.40 12.64
CA ILE A 103 7.38 32.33 13.15
C ILE A 103 6.53 31.16 13.69
N LYS A 104 5.48 31.47 14.47
CA LYS A 104 4.55 30.46 15.00
C LYS A 104 3.74 29.79 13.90
N LEU A 105 3.31 30.52 12.86
CA LEU A 105 2.59 29.93 11.74
C LEU A 105 3.44 28.87 11.03
N THR A 106 4.73 29.17 10.83
CA THR A 106 5.68 28.21 10.24
C THR A 106 5.78 26.93 11.07
N SER A 107 5.83 27.03 12.40
CA SER A 107 5.76 25.87 13.32
C SER A 107 4.53 25.00 13.07
N VAL A 108 3.36 25.63 13.02
CA VAL A 108 2.09 24.93 12.86
C VAL A 108 2.03 24.23 11.49
N MET A 109 2.52 24.87 10.43
CA MET A 109 2.58 24.27 9.10
C MET A 109 3.50 23.04 9.06
N GLU A 110 4.70 23.12 9.65
CA GLU A 110 5.61 21.96 9.73
C GLU A 110 5.00 20.80 10.53
N LEU A 111 4.26 21.09 11.62
CA LEU A 111 3.54 20.07 12.39
C LEU A 111 2.42 19.41 11.57
N GLN A 112 1.65 20.20 10.81
CA GLN A 112 0.58 19.69 9.97
C GLN A 112 1.11 18.76 8.86
N GLU A 113 2.27 19.07 8.28
CA GLU A 113 2.93 18.18 7.32
C GLU A 113 3.30 16.84 7.96
N ILE A 114 3.84 16.84 9.18
CA ILE A 114 4.18 15.62 9.91
C ILE A 114 2.91 14.79 10.16
N GLU A 115 1.85 15.43 10.65
CA GLU A 115 0.57 14.76 10.92
C GLU A 115 -0.04 14.14 9.64
N GLN A 116 0.09 14.82 8.50
CA GLN A 116 -0.40 14.29 7.22
C GLN A 116 0.35 13.01 6.82
N ILE A 117 1.66 12.96 7.01
CA ILE A 117 2.47 11.78 6.68
C ILE A 117 2.20 10.65 7.67
N GLU A 118 1.94 10.95 8.95
CA GLU A 118 1.50 9.96 9.94
C GLU A 118 0.16 9.32 9.55
N LYS A 119 -0.80 10.10 9.05
CA LYS A 119 -2.06 9.57 8.51
C LYS A 119 -1.85 8.68 7.29
N GLN A 120 -0.90 9.03 6.41
CA GLN A 120 -0.53 8.17 5.29
C GLN A 120 0.09 6.85 5.77
N LEU A 121 0.95 6.89 6.79
CA LEU A 121 1.52 5.69 7.40
C LEU A 121 0.42 4.78 7.98
N GLU A 122 -0.50 5.34 8.76
CA GLU A 122 -1.63 4.61 9.32
C GLU A 122 -2.47 3.92 8.23
N GLN A 123 -2.77 4.64 7.15
CA GLN A 123 -3.49 4.06 6.01
C GLN A 123 -2.71 2.90 5.38
N ARG A 124 -1.40 3.05 5.15
CA ARG A 124 -0.58 1.97 4.57
C ARG A 124 -0.47 0.77 5.51
N MET A 125 -0.43 0.97 6.83
CA MET A 125 -0.49 -0.13 7.80
C MET A 125 -1.82 -0.89 7.73
N ASN A 126 -2.94 -0.18 7.57
CA ASN A 126 -4.24 -0.82 7.35
C ASN A 126 -4.30 -1.62 6.04
N ASP A 127 -3.76 -1.04 4.96
CA ASP A 127 -3.64 -1.74 3.67
C ASP A 127 -2.78 -3.01 3.79
N GLN A 128 -1.68 -2.96 4.56
CA GLN A 128 -0.80 -4.09 4.84
C GLN A 128 -1.55 -5.22 5.55
N LEU A 129 -2.39 -4.91 6.54
CA LEU A 129 -3.22 -5.89 7.22
C LEU A 129 -4.19 -6.58 6.24
N SER A 130 -4.91 -5.80 5.44
CA SER A 130 -5.85 -6.33 4.44
C SER A 130 -5.17 -7.19 3.38
N LEU A 131 -3.98 -6.78 2.91
CA LEU A 131 -3.16 -7.57 1.98
C LEU A 131 -2.68 -8.88 2.61
N SER A 132 -2.30 -8.86 3.89
CA SER A 132 -1.89 -10.05 4.62
C SER A 132 -3.03 -11.06 4.76
N GLU A 133 -4.23 -10.60 5.09
CA GLU A 133 -5.43 -11.45 5.16
C GLU A 133 -5.76 -12.05 3.79
N SER A 134 -5.72 -11.22 2.74
CA SER A 134 -5.97 -11.67 1.36
C SER A 134 -4.96 -12.70 0.89
N LEU A 135 -3.68 -12.53 1.25
CA LEU A 135 -2.61 -13.48 0.94
C LEU A 135 -2.85 -14.81 1.65
N GLN A 136 -3.21 -14.80 2.93
CA GLN A 136 -3.52 -16.02 3.69
C GLN A 136 -4.68 -16.80 3.06
N VAL A 137 -5.72 -16.11 2.58
CA VAL A 137 -6.82 -16.74 1.85
C VAL A 137 -6.33 -17.34 0.53
N ALA A 138 -5.49 -16.64 -0.22
CA ALA A 138 -4.93 -17.14 -1.48
C ALA A 138 -4.03 -18.38 -1.28
N GLU A 139 -3.27 -18.44 -0.18
CA GLU A 139 -2.47 -19.61 0.19
C GLU A 139 -3.36 -20.83 0.50
N LYS A 140 -4.44 -20.64 1.27
CA LYS A 140 -5.42 -21.72 1.55
C LYS A 140 -6.14 -22.19 0.29
N ASP A 141 -6.50 -21.27 -0.60
CA ASP A 141 -7.12 -21.61 -1.88
C ASP A 141 -6.17 -22.45 -2.76
N LEU A 142 -4.88 -22.13 -2.75
CA LEU A 142 -3.86 -22.88 -3.48
C LEU A 142 -3.66 -24.28 -2.89
N GLU A 143 -3.60 -24.39 -1.55
CA GLU A 143 -3.54 -25.66 -0.84
C GLU A 143 -4.75 -26.54 -1.17
N LYS A 144 -5.96 -25.95 -1.20
CA LYS A 144 -7.17 -26.66 -1.60
C LYS A 144 -7.10 -27.16 -3.05
N ALA A 145 -6.57 -26.35 -3.97
CA ALA A 145 -6.38 -26.78 -5.37
C ALA A 145 -5.38 -27.96 -5.46
N GLN A 146 -4.30 -27.92 -4.69
CA GLN A 146 -3.36 -29.04 -4.60
C GLN A 146 -4.04 -30.30 -4.06
N TYR A 147 -4.80 -30.18 -2.98
CA TYR A 147 -5.53 -31.30 -2.40
C TYR A 147 -6.50 -31.96 -3.41
N LEU A 148 -7.22 -31.15 -4.20
CA LEU A 148 -8.13 -31.66 -5.22
C LEU A 148 -7.38 -32.45 -6.32
N ILE A 149 -6.22 -31.96 -6.75
CA ILE A 149 -5.35 -32.69 -7.69
C ILE A 149 -4.91 -34.02 -7.06
N ASP A 150 -4.42 -34.00 -5.82
CA ASP A 150 -3.97 -35.20 -5.13
C ASP A 150 -5.11 -36.23 -5.00
N THR A 151 -6.34 -35.79 -4.75
CA THR A 151 -7.51 -36.70 -4.68
C THR A 151 -7.88 -37.29 -6.03
N GLU A 152 -7.81 -36.51 -7.12
CA GLU A 152 -8.14 -36.97 -8.47
C GLU A 152 -7.12 -38.01 -8.96
N VAL A 153 -5.82 -37.75 -8.74
CA VAL A 153 -4.73 -38.68 -9.08
C VAL A 153 -4.85 -40.01 -8.32
N ASN A 154 -5.36 -39.98 -7.08
CA ASN A 154 -5.59 -41.21 -6.29
C ASN A 154 -6.87 -41.97 -6.70
N HIS A 155 -7.74 -41.39 -7.52
CA HIS A 155 -8.99 -42.01 -8.01
C HIS A 155 -8.92 -42.48 -9.47
N GLU A 156 -7.78 -42.32 -10.16
CA GLU A 156 -7.55 -42.95 -11.47
C GLU A 156 -7.34 -44.48 -11.31
N PRO A 157 -8.14 -45.34 -11.96
CA PRO A 157 -8.01 -46.80 -11.91
C PRO A 157 -6.83 -47.38 -12.70
#